data_AF-A0A421AWY4-F1
#
_entry.id   AF-A0A421AWY4-F1
#
_cell.length_a   1.000
_cell.length_b   1.000
_cell.length_c   1.000
_cell.angle_alpha   90.00
_cell.angle_beta   90.00
_cell.angle_gamma   90.00
#
_symmetry.space_group_name_H-M   'P 1'
#
loop_
_entity.id
_entity.type
_entity.pdbx_description
1 polymer ?
#
loop_
_entity_poly.entity_id
_entity_poly.type
_entity_poly.pdbx_seq_one_letter_code
_entity_poly.pdbx_strand_id
1 'polypeptide(L)'
;MSTPLHNELATALAELREQQEKIATAVDAVANATTTVAAEDRMVEATVDGQGKLVELKFNGRRWRDLAPKELASRLVEVIGKAQEQAASASAAVFAGVMPGGAAPSVVDFSDPAALNAEIAAMFDAAVKEWR
;
A
#
# COMPACT_ATOMS: atom_id res chain seq x y z
N MET A 1 43.49 19.26 1.47
CA MET A 1 43.19 17.92 0.90
C MET A 1 42.06 17.30 1.73
N SER A 2 40.87 17.90 1.70
CA SER A 2 39.69 17.47 2.50
C SER A 2 38.56 16.94 1.60
N THR A 3 38.90 16.68 0.33
CA THR A 3 38.01 16.43 -0.79
C THR A 3 37.42 15.02 -0.91
N PRO A 4 38.10 13.90 -0.51
CA PRO A 4 37.52 12.57 -0.71
C PRO A 4 36.36 12.29 0.26
N LEU A 5 36.49 12.66 1.54
CA LEU A 5 35.46 12.46 2.56
C LEU A 5 34.18 13.28 2.30
N HIS A 6 34.32 14.50 1.78
CA HIS A 6 33.17 15.33 1.39
C HIS A 6 32.43 14.75 0.17
N ASN A 7 33.17 14.14 -0.77
CA ASN A 7 32.56 13.53 -1.95
C ASN A 7 31.81 12.24 -1.59
N GLU A 8 32.39 11.39 -0.74
CA GLU A 8 31.74 10.16 -0.27
C GLU A 8 30.45 10.46 0.51
N LEU A 9 30.46 11.49 1.38
CA LEU A 9 29.25 11.96 2.06
C LEU A 9 28.20 12.50 1.08
N ALA A 10 28.61 13.28 0.08
CA ALA A 10 27.70 13.79 -0.93
C ALA A 10 27.04 12.66 -1.74
N THR A 11 27.81 11.63 -2.11
CA THR A 11 27.29 10.45 -2.81
C THR A 11 26.34 9.64 -1.92
N ALA A 12 26.69 9.39 -0.67
CA ALA A 12 25.82 8.65 0.26
C ALA A 12 24.48 9.39 0.51
N LEU A 13 24.52 10.72 0.64
CA LEU A 13 23.30 11.53 0.78
C LEU A 13 22.44 11.55 -0.49
N ALA A 14 23.07 11.49 -1.67
CA ALA A 14 22.35 11.40 -2.94
C ALA A 14 21.64 10.05 -3.10
N GLU A 15 22.32 8.94 -2.79
CA GLU A 15 21.73 7.60 -2.80
C GLU A 15 20.58 7.48 -1.79
N LEU A 16 20.73 8.08 -0.60
CA LEU A 16 19.70 8.11 0.42
C LEU A 16 18.43 8.83 -0.06
N ARG A 17 18.59 10.01 -0.68
CA ARG A 17 17.45 10.76 -1.25
C ARG A 17 16.75 9.99 -2.36
N GLU A 18 17.52 9.33 -3.23
CA GLU A 18 16.94 8.50 -4.29
C GLU A 18 16.14 7.32 -3.72
N GLN A 19 16.60 6.72 -2.62
CA GLN A 19 15.84 5.67 -1.92
C GLN A 19 14.56 6.21 -1.28
N GLN A 20 14.61 7.41 -0.67
CA GLN A 20 13.41 8.06 -0.12
C GLN A 20 12.35 8.33 -1.18
N GLU A 21 12.75 8.88 -2.35
CA GLU A 21 11.83 9.14 -3.45
C GLU A 21 11.17 7.86 -3.98
N LYS A 22 11.94 6.76 -4.06
CA LYS A 22 11.41 5.44 -4.47
C LYS A 22 10.38 4.91 -3.47
N ILE A 23 10.65 5.03 -2.18
CA ILE A 23 9.72 4.60 -1.12
C ILE A 23 8.45 5.46 -1.14
N ALA A 24 8.57 6.79 -1.20
CA ALA A 24 7.42 7.70 -1.27
C ALA A 24 6.54 7.39 -2.49
N THR A 25 7.14 7.20 -3.67
CA THR A 25 6.41 6.85 -4.89
C THR A 25 5.68 5.51 -4.76
N ALA A 26 6.30 4.53 -4.12
CA ALA A 26 5.70 3.21 -3.90
C ALA A 26 4.53 3.28 -2.92
N VAL A 27 4.66 4.07 -1.85
CA VAL A 27 3.60 4.34 -0.88
C VAL A 27 2.40 5.01 -1.56
N ASP A 28 2.64 6.04 -2.38
CA ASP A 28 1.59 6.71 -3.15
C ASP A 28 0.94 5.76 -4.16
N ALA A 29 1.72 4.90 -4.82
CA ALA A 29 1.22 3.92 -5.76
C ALA A 29 0.31 2.89 -5.07
N VAL A 30 0.67 2.42 -3.87
CA VAL A 30 -0.18 1.51 -3.08
C VAL A 30 -1.42 2.24 -2.58
N ALA A 31 -1.29 3.45 -2.07
CA ALA A 31 -2.41 4.24 -1.55
C ALA A 31 -3.49 4.51 -2.61
N ASN A 32 -3.07 4.78 -3.86
CA ASN A 32 -3.98 5.04 -4.97
C ASN A 32 -4.38 3.76 -5.73
N ALA A 33 -3.76 2.62 -5.45
CA ALA A 33 -4.15 1.36 -6.06
C ALA A 33 -5.54 0.96 -5.58
N THR A 34 -6.38 0.57 -6.52
CA THR A 34 -7.69 -0.01 -6.24
C THR A 34 -7.76 -1.41 -6.83
N THR A 35 -8.38 -2.32 -6.10
CA THR A 35 -8.58 -3.70 -6.51
C THR A 35 -10.06 -3.98 -6.55
N THR A 36 -10.59 -4.32 -7.73
CA THR A 36 -11.99 -4.68 -7.92
C THR A 36 -12.12 -6.18 -8.13
N VAL A 37 -13.00 -6.81 -7.35
CA VAL A 37 -13.34 -8.23 -7.47
C VAL A 37 -14.83 -8.38 -7.70
N ALA A 38 -15.18 -9.16 -8.72
CA ALA A 38 -16.55 -9.56 -9.00
C ALA A 38 -16.88 -10.90 -8.31
N ALA A 39 -18.11 -11.02 -7.83
CA ALA A 39 -18.71 -12.29 -7.46
C ALA A 39 -18.74 -13.26 -8.65
N GLU A 40 -18.73 -14.57 -8.38
CA GLU A 40 -18.74 -15.61 -9.43
C GLU A 40 -19.94 -15.47 -10.38
N ASP A 41 -21.07 -15.06 -9.83
CA ASP A 41 -22.32 -14.80 -10.55
C ASP A 41 -22.37 -13.42 -11.24
N ARG A 42 -21.30 -12.62 -11.11
CA ARG A 42 -21.17 -11.22 -11.54
C ARG A 42 -22.26 -10.29 -11.04
N MET A 43 -22.99 -10.65 -9.98
CA MET A 43 -24.07 -9.85 -9.40
C MET A 43 -23.58 -8.73 -8.51
N VAL A 44 -22.39 -8.89 -7.93
CA VAL A 44 -21.80 -7.88 -7.06
C VAL A 44 -20.33 -7.71 -7.41
N GLU A 45 -19.86 -6.46 -7.38
CA GLU A 45 -18.45 -6.11 -7.45
C GLU A 45 -18.09 -5.31 -6.21
N ALA A 46 -16.99 -5.68 -5.56
CA ALA A 46 -16.41 -4.92 -4.45
C ALA A 46 -15.08 -4.33 -4.91
N THR A 47 -14.90 -3.04 -4.67
CA THR A 47 -13.63 -2.33 -4.88
C THR A 47 -13.06 -1.93 -3.54
N VAL A 48 -11.81 -2.32 -3.28
CA VAL A 48 -11.04 -1.89 -2.12
C VAL A 48 -9.85 -1.05 -2.56
N ASP A 49 -9.38 -0.18 -1.68
CA ASP A 49 -8.08 0.50 -1.86
C ASP A 49 -6.90 -0.40 -1.46
N GLY A 50 -5.67 0.06 -1.67
CA GLY A 50 -4.46 -0.68 -1.33
C GLY A 50 -4.23 -0.93 0.17
N GLN A 51 -5.08 -0.35 1.04
CA GLN A 51 -5.13 -0.63 2.47
C GLN A 51 -6.17 -1.70 2.83
N GLY A 52 -6.94 -2.19 1.84
CA GLY A 52 -8.01 -3.16 2.06
C GLY A 52 -9.30 -2.53 2.59
N LYS A 53 -9.46 -1.21 2.52
CA LYS A 53 -10.72 -0.55 2.88
C LYS A 53 -11.66 -0.58 1.68
N LEU A 54 -12.92 -0.93 1.94
CA LEU A 54 -13.97 -0.93 0.93
C LEU A 54 -14.29 0.52 0.52
N VAL A 55 -14.03 0.84 -0.74
CA VAL A 55 -14.31 2.16 -1.33
C VAL A 55 -15.53 2.14 -2.25
N GLU A 56 -15.88 0.99 -2.82
CA GLU A 56 -17.05 0.85 -3.68
C GLU A 56 -17.68 -0.53 -3.59
N LEU A 57 -19.01 -0.57 -3.65
CA LEU A 57 -19.78 -1.80 -3.81
C LEU A 57 -20.85 -1.60 -4.89
N LYS A 58 -20.77 -2.35 -5.98
CA LYS A 58 -21.70 -2.28 -7.11
C LYS A 58 -22.56 -3.53 -7.19
N PHE A 59 -23.87 -3.34 -7.34
CA PHE A 59 -24.80 -4.42 -7.64
C PHE A 59 -25.15 -4.40 -9.12
N ASN A 60 -24.80 -5.47 -9.83
CA ASN A 60 -25.06 -5.64 -11.24
C ASN A 60 -26.41 -6.37 -11.43
N GLY A 61 -27.37 -5.67 -12.02
CA GLY A 61 -28.69 -6.21 -12.33
C GLY A 61 -29.61 -6.32 -11.10
N ARG A 62 -30.56 -7.27 -11.14
CA ARG A 62 -31.65 -7.39 -10.15
C ARG A 62 -31.72 -8.75 -9.45
N ARG A 63 -30.90 -9.72 -9.84
CA ARG A 63 -30.90 -11.10 -9.30
C ARG A 63 -30.62 -11.14 -7.78
N TRP A 64 -29.95 -10.12 -7.23
CA TRP A 64 -29.76 -9.96 -5.78
C TRP A 64 -31.08 -9.83 -5.00
N ARG A 65 -32.18 -9.44 -5.66
CA ARG A 65 -33.51 -9.28 -5.04
C ARG A 65 -34.22 -10.62 -4.84
N ASP A 66 -33.85 -11.63 -5.63
CA ASP A 66 -34.45 -12.96 -5.59
C ASP A 66 -33.71 -13.89 -4.60
N LEU A 67 -32.56 -13.45 -4.07
CA LEU A 67 -31.75 -14.16 -3.10
C LEU A 67 -32.32 -14.05 -1.67
N ALA A 68 -32.16 -15.12 -0.90
CA ALA A 68 -32.41 -15.05 0.53
C ALA A 68 -31.43 -14.04 1.19
N PRO A 69 -31.87 -13.22 2.16
CA PRO A 69 -31.00 -12.21 2.79
C PRO A 69 -29.71 -12.77 3.36
N LYS A 70 -29.75 -13.97 3.95
CA LYS A 70 -28.57 -14.67 4.49
C LYS A 70 -27.57 -15.07 3.41
N GLU A 71 -28.08 -15.47 2.26
CA GLU A 71 -27.26 -15.88 1.12
C GLU A 71 -26.58 -14.67 0.49
N LEU A 72 -27.32 -13.56 0.33
CA LEU A 72 -26.75 -12.30 -0.13
C LEU A 72 -25.64 -11.81 0.80
N ALA A 73 -25.88 -11.81 2.12
CA ALA A 73 -24.88 -11.39 3.11
C ALA A 73 -23.62 -12.26 3.04
N SER A 74 -23.75 -13.58 2.91
CA SER A 74 -22.57 -14.47 2.79
C SER A 74 -21.77 -14.18 1.52
N ARG A 75 -22.45 -13.96 0.39
CA ARG A 75 -21.77 -13.59 -0.88
C ARG A 75 -21.03 -12.26 -0.77
N LEU A 76 -21.63 -11.27 -0.11
CA LEU A 76 -20.97 -9.98 0.12
C LEU A 76 -19.69 -10.12 0.94
N VAL A 77 -19.76 -10.84 2.06
CA VAL A 77 -18.58 -11.08 2.92
C VAL A 77 -17.48 -11.81 2.14
N GLU A 78 -17.85 -12.82 1.33
CA GLU A 78 -16.89 -13.56 0.53
C GLU A 78 -16.19 -12.69 -0.53
N VAL A 79 -16.95 -11.86 -1.25
CA VAL A 79 -16.42 -11.00 -2.32
C VAL A 79 -15.54 -9.89 -1.74
N ILE A 80 -15.96 -9.29 -0.62
CA ILE A 80 -15.18 -8.26 0.08
C ILE A 80 -13.88 -8.88 0.63
N GLY A 81 -13.96 -10.04 1.27
CA GLY A 81 -12.78 -10.76 1.77
C GLY A 81 -11.78 -11.07 0.66
N LYS A 82 -12.26 -11.58 -0.48
CA LYS A 82 -11.43 -11.82 -1.67
C LYS A 82 -10.78 -10.54 -2.20
N ALA A 83 -11.51 -9.42 -2.24
CA ALA A 83 -10.96 -8.14 -2.65
C ALA A 83 -9.84 -7.67 -1.71
N GLN A 84 -10.05 -7.80 -0.39
CA GLN A 84 -9.06 -7.45 0.63
C GLN A 84 -7.80 -8.33 0.54
N GLU A 85 -7.95 -9.64 0.35
CA GLU A 85 -6.82 -10.56 0.17
C GLU A 85 -6.00 -10.22 -1.09
N GLN A 86 -6.67 -9.94 -2.22
CA GLN A 86 -5.99 -9.53 -3.44
C GLN A 86 -5.27 -8.18 -3.30
N ALA A 87 -5.90 -7.21 -2.64
CA ALA A 87 -5.28 -5.92 -2.37
C ALA A 87 -4.06 -6.07 -1.45
N ALA A 88 -4.16 -6.85 -0.38
CA ALA A 88 -3.03 -7.13 0.51
C ALA A 88 -1.86 -7.79 -0.23
N SER A 89 -2.15 -8.76 -1.12
CA SER A 89 -1.13 -9.40 -1.95
C SER A 89 -0.50 -8.43 -2.96
N ALA A 90 -1.29 -7.54 -3.56
CA ALA A 90 -0.79 -6.53 -4.49
C ALA A 90 0.11 -5.52 -3.78
N SER A 91 -0.31 -5.01 -2.62
CA SER A 91 0.47 -4.10 -1.78
C SER A 91 1.78 -4.75 -1.33
N ALA A 92 1.73 -6.01 -0.87
CA ALA A 92 2.94 -6.76 -0.49
C ALA A 92 3.93 -6.91 -1.66
N ALA A 93 3.45 -7.14 -2.88
CA ALA A 93 4.30 -7.24 -4.07
C ALA A 93 5.00 -5.91 -4.41
N VAL A 94 4.30 -4.78 -4.28
CA VAL A 94 4.89 -3.45 -4.48
C VAL A 94 5.97 -3.17 -3.44
N PHE A 95 5.69 -3.43 -2.16
CA PHE A 95 6.66 -3.20 -1.08
C PHE A 95 7.89 -4.11 -1.15
N ALA A 96 7.73 -5.37 -1.59
CA ALA A 96 8.85 -6.29 -1.76
C ALA A 96 9.89 -5.79 -2.77
N GLY A 97 9.49 -4.98 -3.75
CA GLY A 97 10.41 -4.39 -4.74
C GLY A 97 11.17 -3.16 -4.25
N VAL A 98 10.77 -2.57 -3.12
CA VAL A 98 11.23 -1.23 -2.69
C VAL A 98 11.91 -1.27 -1.32
N MET A 99 11.61 -2.27 -0.48
CA MET A 99 12.22 -2.41 0.83
C MET A 99 13.70 -2.86 0.76
N PRO A 100 14.64 -2.12 1.36
CA PRO A 100 16.03 -2.56 1.48
C PRO A 100 16.12 -3.79 2.39
N GLY A 101 16.73 -4.87 1.89
CA GLY A 101 17.05 -6.06 2.69
C GLY A 101 15.92 -7.08 2.89
N GLY A 102 14.78 -6.97 2.18
CA GLY A 102 13.72 -7.99 2.24
C GLY A 102 12.96 -8.06 3.58
N ALA A 103 13.06 -7.03 4.41
CA ALA A 103 12.27 -6.92 5.64
C ALA A 103 10.79 -6.77 5.29
N ALA A 104 9.98 -7.76 5.66
CA ALA A 104 8.53 -7.66 5.58
C ALA A 104 8.04 -6.61 6.59
N PRO A 105 7.19 -5.64 6.20
CA PRO A 105 6.68 -4.64 7.11
C PRO A 105 5.67 -5.30 8.05
N SER A 106 6.15 -5.83 9.17
CA SER A 106 5.31 -6.43 10.21
C SER A 106 4.80 -5.41 11.22
N VAL A 107 5.20 -4.12 11.12
CA VAL A 107 4.90 -3.07 12.12
C VAL A 107 4.50 -1.72 11.50
N VAL A 108 4.35 -1.64 10.18
CA VAL A 108 4.04 -0.36 9.54
C VAL A 108 2.53 -0.24 9.36
N ASP A 109 1.91 0.67 10.12
CA ASP A 109 0.52 1.06 9.93
C ASP A 109 0.41 1.92 8.67
N PHE A 110 0.02 1.28 7.56
CA PHE A 110 -0.11 1.95 6.27
C PHE A 110 -1.39 2.78 6.14
N SER A 111 -2.21 2.91 7.18
CA SER A 111 -3.52 3.57 7.12
C SER A 111 -3.47 5.06 6.78
N ASP A 112 -2.32 5.73 6.97
CA ASP A 112 -2.08 7.09 6.52
C ASP A 112 -0.75 7.18 5.73
N PRO A 113 -0.82 7.19 4.39
CA PRO A 113 0.35 7.27 3.50
C PRO A 113 1.16 8.56 3.67
N ALA A 114 0.48 9.67 3.98
CA ALA A 114 1.13 10.97 4.16
C ALA A 114 1.86 11.02 5.51
N ALA A 115 1.25 10.48 6.56
CA ALA A 115 1.90 10.34 7.86
C ALA A 115 3.11 9.40 7.78
N LEU A 116 2.98 8.27 7.06
CA LEU A 116 4.07 7.34 6.81
C LEU A 116 5.24 8.03 6.11
N ASN A 117 4.97 8.76 5.03
CA ASN A 117 6.00 9.46 4.27
C ASN A 117 6.70 10.53 5.14
N ALA A 118 5.93 11.24 5.96
CA ALA A 118 6.47 12.23 6.90
C ALA A 118 7.33 11.59 8.01
N GLU A 119 6.93 10.44 8.54
CA GLU A 119 7.68 9.71 9.56
C GLU A 119 8.98 9.14 9.01
N ILE A 120 8.95 8.57 7.80
CA ILE A 120 10.14 8.12 7.06
C ILE A 120 11.09 9.32 6.86
N ALA A 121 10.59 10.45 6.35
CA ALA A 121 11.40 11.65 6.17
C ALA A 121 12.01 12.15 7.49
N ALA A 122 11.24 12.17 8.58
CA ALA A 122 11.70 12.60 9.90
C ALA A 122 12.76 11.66 10.50
N MET A 123 12.60 10.34 10.36
CA MET A 123 13.56 9.34 10.83
C MET A 123 14.92 9.51 10.14
N PHE A 124 14.92 9.76 8.82
CA PHE A 124 16.14 10.00 8.07
C PHE A 124 16.77 11.36 8.38
N ASP A 125 15.99 12.43 8.56
CA ASP A 125 16.52 13.75 8.94
C ASP A 125 17.16 13.71 10.34
N ALA A 126 16.58 12.95 11.27
CA ALA A 126 17.19 12.68 12.57
C ALA A 126 18.54 11.95 12.45
N ALA A 127 18.64 10.92 11.59
CA ALA A 127 19.88 10.20 11.35
C ALA A 127 20.97 11.10 10.74
N VAL A 128 20.62 12.01 9.83
CA VAL A 128 21.57 13.00 9.26
C VAL A 128 22.04 14.00 10.33
N LYS A 129 21.15 14.37 11.25
CA LYS A 129 21.44 15.35 12.31
C LYS A 129 22.33 14.78 13.41
N GLU A 130 22.26 13.48 13.67
CA GLU A 130 23.10 12.78 14.66
C GLU A 130 24.56 12.65 14.20
N TRP A 131 24.83 12.80 12.90
CA TRP A 131 26.17 12.74 12.30
C TRP A 131 26.85 14.12 12.14
N ARG A 132 26.26 15.18 12.67
CA ARG A 132 26.76 16.56 12.58
C ARG A 132 27.34 17.05 13.90
#